data_AF-A0A5N5L203-F1
#
_entry.id   AF-A0A5N5L203-F1
#
_cell.length_a   1.000
_cell.length_b   1.000
_cell.length_c   1.000
_cell.angle_alpha   90.00
_cell.angle_beta   90.00
_cell.angle_gamma   90.00
#
_symmetry.space_group_name_H-M   'P 1'
#
loop_
_entity.id
_entity.type
_entity.pdbx_description
1 polymer ?
#
loop_
_entity_poly.entity_id
_entity_poly.type
_entity_poly.pdbx_seq_one_letter_code
_entity_poly.pdbx_strand_id
1 'polypeptide(L)'
;MADQASSSSVRLRKDRAMERKKEMEEKKGDNGTNEGAVNRAMNGDEAVMSNGAPENEHPEVMELPPFQIITGDRIDPLFFKFQYKNVEYSSGRNKTFLCYLVNEVRGPGDEAILRGYVEDEHSGGDHAEDAFFRVVLPRYDASVRYAVTWYVSSSPCPSCASKLAEILRERQTLRLTIFSARLFEWEEPEVRAGLKALAGAGCKLRMMKPLDFSYTWDTFVEHENQRFEPWEDCQENYEYYQDKLADILQ
;
A
#
# COMPACT_ATOMS: atom_id res chain seq x y z
N MET A 1 31.39 -14.30 18.73
CA MET A 1 32.04 -13.56 17.61
C MET A 1 31.10 -13.30 16.43
N ALA A 2 29.79 -13.63 16.48
CA ALA A 2 28.85 -13.43 15.38
C ALA A 2 28.06 -12.09 15.43
N ASP A 3 27.95 -11.43 16.59
CA ASP A 3 27.13 -10.20 16.74
C ASP A 3 27.71 -8.93 16.10
N GLN A 4 29.03 -8.85 15.92
CA GLN A 4 29.66 -7.63 15.39
C GLN A 4 29.51 -7.47 13.87
N ALA A 5 29.37 -8.58 13.13
CA ALA A 5 29.23 -8.55 11.68
C ALA A 5 27.84 -8.07 11.24
N SER A 6 26.77 -8.49 11.95
CA SER A 6 25.40 -8.06 11.67
C SER A 6 25.20 -6.57 11.97
N SER A 7 25.72 -6.08 13.11
CA SER A 7 25.69 -4.66 13.48
C SER A 7 26.43 -3.76 12.47
N SER A 8 27.54 -4.25 11.91
CA SER A 8 28.32 -3.52 10.90
C SER A 8 27.59 -3.41 9.55
N SER A 9 26.94 -4.50 9.10
CA SER A 9 26.14 -4.52 7.87
C SER A 9 24.93 -3.56 7.96
N VAL A 10 24.25 -3.52 9.11
CA VAL A 10 23.11 -2.62 9.36
C VAL A 10 23.54 -1.15 9.35
N ARG A 11 24.69 -0.82 9.95
CA ARG A 11 25.25 0.55 9.92
C ARG A 11 25.62 0.96 8.49
N LEU A 12 26.30 0.10 7.75
CA LEU A 12 26.68 0.35 6.35
C LEU A 12 25.47 0.58 5.44
N ARG A 13 24.36 -0.16 5.67
CA ARG A 13 23.10 0.05 4.94
C ARG A 13 22.44 1.38 5.30
N LYS A 14 22.46 1.77 6.59
CA LYS A 14 21.92 3.04 7.09
C LYS A 14 22.68 4.26 6.55
N ASP A 15 24.00 4.20 6.54
CA ASP A 15 24.85 5.31 6.08
C ASP A 15 24.63 5.57 4.58
N ARG A 16 24.54 4.49 3.77
CA ARG A 16 24.30 4.58 2.32
C ARG A 16 22.90 5.10 1.97
N ALA A 17 21.90 4.85 2.82
CA ALA A 17 20.54 5.36 2.65
C ALA A 17 20.46 6.86 3.00
N MET A 18 21.22 7.31 4.00
CA MET A 18 21.30 8.70 4.41
C MET A 18 22.00 9.58 3.37
N GLU A 19 23.08 9.07 2.75
CA GLU A 19 23.76 9.73 1.63
C GLU A 19 22.82 9.94 0.43
N ARG A 20 22.05 8.90 0.05
CA ARG A 20 21.10 9.00 -1.07
C ARG A 20 19.95 9.98 -0.81
N LYS A 21 19.46 10.09 0.44
CA LYS A 21 18.47 11.10 0.82
C LYS A 21 19.05 12.51 0.67
N LYS A 22 20.30 12.72 1.11
CA LYS A 22 20.99 14.01 1.06
C LYS A 22 21.25 14.47 -0.39
N GLU A 23 21.68 13.57 -1.27
CA GLU A 23 21.86 13.85 -2.70
C GLU A 23 20.54 14.22 -3.41
N MET A 24 19.41 13.67 -2.93
CA MET A 24 18.09 13.92 -3.50
C MET A 24 17.48 15.23 -3.00
N GLU A 25 17.83 15.66 -1.79
CA GLU A 25 17.50 16.99 -1.24
C GLU A 25 18.34 18.10 -1.88
N GLU A 26 19.64 17.87 -2.13
CA GLU A 26 20.50 18.85 -2.84
C GLU A 26 20.02 19.11 -4.27
N LYS A 27 19.51 18.09 -4.98
CA LYS A 27 18.92 18.25 -6.32
C LYS A 27 17.57 18.98 -6.35
N LYS A 28 16.90 19.13 -5.20
CA LYS A 28 15.65 19.90 -5.08
C LYS A 28 15.87 21.39 -4.77
N GLY A 29 17.09 21.79 -4.39
CA GLY A 29 17.41 23.16 -4.00
C GLY A 29 17.74 24.11 -5.15
N ASP A 30 17.95 23.62 -6.38
CA ASP A 30 18.45 24.43 -7.51
C ASP A 30 17.37 24.72 -8.56
N ASN A 31 16.20 25.20 -8.13
CA ASN A 31 15.27 25.81 -9.07
C ASN A 31 14.51 27.00 -8.43
N GLY A 32 15.16 28.15 -8.46
CA GLY A 32 14.57 29.47 -8.26
C GLY A 32 15.62 30.49 -8.70
N THR A 33 15.38 31.38 -9.67
CA THR A 33 14.31 32.37 -9.72
C THR A 33 14.48 33.16 -11.03
N ASN A 34 13.40 33.61 -11.66
CA ASN A 34 13.42 34.90 -12.36
C ASN A 34 12.01 35.42 -12.64
N GLU A 35 11.57 36.34 -11.80
CA GLU A 35 10.58 37.37 -12.16
C GLU A 35 11.36 38.68 -12.44
N GLY A 36 10.99 39.41 -13.50
CA GLY A 36 11.57 40.75 -13.74
C GLY A 36 11.32 41.31 -15.14
N ALA A 37 10.30 42.14 -15.26
CA ALA A 37 9.78 42.79 -16.46
C ALA A 37 10.73 43.74 -17.21
N VAL A 38 10.52 43.88 -18.53
CA VAL A 38 10.77 45.14 -19.28
C VAL A 38 9.73 45.33 -20.40
N ASN A 39 8.99 46.44 -20.35
CA ASN A 39 8.14 46.99 -21.42
C ASN A 39 8.91 48.06 -22.22
N ARG A 40 8.90 48.04 -23.57
CA ARG A 40 8.62 49.19 -24.48
C ARG A 40 8.86 48.92 -25.98
N ALA A 41 7.75 48.97 -26.73
CA ALA A 41 7.45 49.78 -27.93
C ALA A 41 8.39 49.89 -29.17
N MET A 42 7.79 49.52 -30.32
CA MET A 42 7.61 50.24 -31.61
C MET A 42 8.51 50.00 -32.86
N ASN A 43 7.77 49.78 -33.98
CA ASN A 43 8.02 49.95 -35.43
C ASN A 43 9.10 49.06 -36.10
N GLY A 44 8.94 48.50 -37.31
CA GLY A 44 7.92 48.54 -38.37
C GLY A 44 8.52 47.91 -39.66
N ASP A 45 7.63 47.52 -40.58
CA ASP A 45 7.80 47.18 -42.01
C ASP A 45 7.93 45.73 -42.54
N GLU A 46 6.87 45.40 -43.28
CA GLU A 46 6.66 44.66 -44.54
C GLU A 46 7.17 43.23 -44.82
N ALA A 47 6.15 42.36 -44.96
CA ALA A 47 5.85 41.41 -46.04
C ALA A 47 6.80 40.23 -46.32
N VAL A 48 6.28 38.99 -46.21
CA VAL A 48 6.07 38.03 -47.33
C VAL A 48 5.09 36.92 -46.86
N MET A 49 4.12 36.59 -47.72
CA MET A 49 3.14 35.50 -47.60
C MET A 49 3.77 34.10 -47.67
N SER A 50 3.28 33.13 -46.88
CA SER A 50 2.93 31.77 -47.37
C SER A 50 2.68 30.76 -46.22
N ASN A 51 1.46 30.22 -46.23
CA ASN A 51 1.03 28.85 -45.90
C ASN A 51 1.26 28.25 -44.50
N GLY A 52 0.13 27.87 -43.90
CA GLY A 52 0.04 26.75 -42.96
C GLY A 52 -0.51 27.18 -41.60
N ALA A 53 -1.81 27.03 -41.38
CA ALA A 53 -2.35 26.96 -40.03
C ALA A 53 -1.82 25.67 -39.38
N PRO A 54 -1.17 25.70 -38.21
CA PRO A 54 -1.21 24.56 -37.32
C PRO A 54 -2.52 24.67 -36.54
N GLU A 55 -3.36 23.67 -36.71
CA GLU A 55 -4.55 23.46 -35.89
C GLU A 55 -4.15 23.49 -34.41
N ASN A 56 -5.02 24.09 -33.59
CA ASN A 56 -4.98 23.97 -32.14
C ASN A 56 -5.16 22.49 -31.77
N GLU A 57 -4.08 21.72 -31.77
CA GLU A 57 -4.03 20.48 -31.01
C GLU A 57 -3.86 20.87 -29.54
N HIS A 58 -4.97 21.22 -28.90
CA HIS A 58 -5.05 21.02 -27.46
C HIS A 58 -4.74 19.54 -27.23
N PRO A 59 -3.66 19.16 -26.51
CA PRO A 59 -3.54 17.79 -26.09
C PRO A 59 -4.80 17.51 -25.29
N GLU A 60 -5.62 16.56 -25.76
CA GLU A 60 -6.73 16.04 -24.98
C GLU A 60 -6.13 15.68 -23.62
N VAL A 61 -6.45 16.50 -22.62
CA VAL A 61 -6.13 16.20 -21.25
C VAL A 61 -6.84 14.88 -21.03
N MET A 62 -6.05 13.80 -20.95
CA MET A 62 -6.54 12.48 -20.65
C MET A 62 -7.21 12.62 -19.28
N GLU A 63 -8.53 12.85 -19.27
CA GLU A 63 -9.30 12.98 -18.06
C GLU A 63 -9.22 11.61 -17.40
N LEU A 64 -8.30 11.50 -16.44
CA LEU A 64 -8.17 10.32 -15.63
C LEU A 64 -9.57 10.04 -15.06
N PRO A 65 -10.06 8.80 -15.17
CA PRO A 65 -11.35 8.47 -14.60
C PRO A 65 -11.34 8.88 -13.12
N PRO A 66 -12.46 9.39 -12.58
CA PRO A 66 -12.53 9.84 -11.20
C PRO A 66 -11.93 8.76 -10.28
N PHE A 67 -10.98 9.17 -9.44
CA PHE A 67 -10.26 8.28 -8.53
C PHE A 67 -11.29 7.53 -7.68
N GLN A 68 -11.42 6.23 -7.89
CA GLN A 68 -12.39 5.37 -7.23
C GLN A 68 -11.67 4.20 -6.59
N ILE A 69 -12.18 3.73 -5.47
CA ILE A 69 -11.81 2.44 -4.91
C ILE A 69 -12.01 1.38 -5.99
N ILE A 70 -10.92 0.69 -6.36
CA ILE A 70 -10.98 -0.40 -7.31
C ILE A 70 -11.22 -1.68 -6.52
N THR A 71 -12.30 -2.37 -6.84
CA THR A 71 -12.57 -3.72 -6.35
C THR A 71 -12.59 -4.68 -7.53
N GLY A 72 -12.01 -5.86 -7.34
CA GLY A 72 -12.05 -6.91 -8.37
C GLY A 72 -11.72 -8.29 -7.81
N ASP A 73 -11.78 -9.29 -8.68
CA ASP A 73 -11.49 -10.67 -8.32
C ASP A 73 -9.99 -10.97 -8.33
N ARG A 74 -9.25 -10.38 -9.28
CA ARG A 74 -7.82 -10.61 -9.48
C ARG A 74 -7.07 -9.34 -9.86
N ILE A 75 -5.83 -9.24 -9.40
CA ILE A 75 -4.89 -8.14 -9.58
C ILE A 75 -3.97 -8.47 -10.76
N ASP A 76 -3.57 -7.45 -11.52
CA ASP A 76 -2.52 -7.58 -12.52
C ASP A 76 -1.17 -8.02 -11.88
N PRO A 77 -0.46 -8.98 -12.49
CA PRO A 77 0.85 -9.45 -12.03
C PRO A 77 1.88 -8.37 -11.71
N LEU A 78 1.93 -7.28 -12.49
CA LEU A 78 2.88 -6.18 -12.33
C LEU A 78 2.56 -5.37 -11.08
N PHE A 79 1.27 -5.06 -10.84
CA PHE A 79 0.86 -4.35 -9.63
C PHE A 79 1.13 -5.19 -8.38
N PHE A 80 0.85 -6.49 -8.42
CA PHE A 80 1.18 -7.37 -7.31
C PHE A 80 2.70 -7.38 -7.03
N LYS A 81 3.53 -7.63 -8.06
CA LYS A 81 4.99 -7.69 -7.91
C LYS A 81 5.58 -6.37 -7.42
N PHE A 82 4.99 -5.24 -7.79
CA PHE A 82 5.45 -3.93 -7.35
C PHE A 82 5.02 -3.65 -5.90
N GLN A 83 3.75 -3.86 -5.57
CA GLN A 83 3.15 -3.40 -4.32
C GLN A 83 3.40 -4.35 -3.15
N TYR A 84 3.39 -5.66 -3.36
CA TYR A 84 3.65 -6.65 -2.30
C TYR A 84 5.13 -6.89 -2.03
N LYS A 85 6.04 -6.29 -2.81
CA LYS A 85 7.49 -6.43 -2.57
C LYS A 85 7.86 -5.92 -1.17
N ASN A 86 8.32 -6.81 -0.30
CA ASN A 86 8.58 -6.55 1.12
C ASN A 86 9.90 -5.82 1.40
N VAL A 87 10.23 -4.77 0.63
CA VAL A 87 11.45 -3.98 0.85
C VAL A 87 11.29 -2.96 1.97
N GLU A 88 12.37 -2.70 2.71
CA GLU A 88 12.41 -1.74 3.82
C GLU A 88 12.12 -0.29 3.38
N TYR A 89 12.68 0.13 2.25
CA TYR A 89 12.49 1.47 1.70
C TYR A 89 11.84 1.41 0.33
N SER A 90 10.63 1.96 0.25
CA SER A 90 9.81 1.96 -0.95
C SER A 90 9.30 3.34 -1.30
N SER A 91 10.06 4.11 -2.08
CA SER A 91 9.53 5.35 -2.67
C SER A 91 8.51 5.03 -3.77
N GLY A 92 7.44 5.83 -3.87
CA GLY A 92 6.44 5.74 -4.94
C GLY A 92 5.35 4.68 -4.75
N ARG A 93 5.30 4.00 -3.59
CA ARG A 93 4.24 3.04 -3.24
C ARG A 93 3.16 3.73 -2.43
N ASN A 94 2.46 4.68 -3.05
CA ASN A 94 1.44 5.51 -2.40
C ASN A 94 0.06 4.85 -2.40
N LYS A 95 -0.02 3.52 -2.59
CA LYS A 95 -1.28 2.79 -2.59
C LYS A 95 -1.18 1.54 -1.75
N THR A 96 -2.26 1.25 -1.05
CA THR A 96 -2.44 -0.01 -0.34
C THR A 96 -3.32 -0.96 -1.14
N PHE A 97 -2.82 -2.16 -1.38
CA PHE A 97 -3.58 -3.27 -1.93
C PHE A 97 -3.97 -4.20 -0.79
N LEU A 98 -5.25 -4.56 -0.73
CA LEU A 98 -5.83 -5.44 0.26
C LEU A 98 -6.55 -6.58 -0.44
N CYS A 99 -5.94 -7.77 -0.47
CA CYS A 99 -6.63 -9.00 -0.85
C CYS A 99 -7.36 -9.56 0.37
N TYR A 100 -8.59 -10.01 0.20
CA TYR A 100 -9.39 -10.52 1.30
C TYR A 100 -9.97 -11.91 1.03
N LEU A 101 -10.11 -12.67 2.10
CA LEU A 101 -10.97 -13.86 2.21
C LEU A 101 -11.94 -13.62 3.35
N VAL A 102 -13.24 -13.72 3.06
CA VAL A 102 -14.30 -13.68 4.06
C VAL A 102 -14.96 -15.03 4.08
N ASN A 103 -14.87 -15.69 5.23
CA ASN A 103 -15.60 -16.91 5.49
C ASN A 103 -16.79 -16.58 6.42
N GLU A 104 -18.01 -16.72 5.90
CA GLU A 104 -19.25 -16.55 6.63
C GLU A 104 -19.81 -17.91 7.03
N VAL A 105 -20.00 -18.13 8.34
CA VAL A 105 -20.60 -19.35 8.87
C VAL A 105 -21.91 -18.99 9.57
N ARG A 106 -23.04 -19.38 8.96
CA ARG A 106 -24.39 -19.11 9.49
C ARG A 106 -24.93 -20.27 10.34
N GLY A 107 -24.39 -21.48 10.13
CA GLY A 107 -24.79 -22.68 10.84
C GLY A 107 -24.00 -23.90 10.37
N PRO A 108 -24.30 -25.09 10.91
CA PRO A 108 -23.65 -26.33 10.49
C PRO A 108 -23.93 -26.61 9.00
N GLY A 109 -22.89 -26.53 8.16
CA GLY A 109 -22.97 -26.80 6.72
C GLY A 109 -23.40 -25.61 5.84
N ASP A 110 -23.59 -24.42 6.42
CA ASP A 110 -23.84 -23.18 5.68
C ASP A 110 -22.62 -22.25 5.81
N GLU A 111 -21.69 -22.44 4.87
CA GLU A 111 -20.41 -21.74 4.78
C GLU A 111 -20.28 -21.07 3.40
N ALA A 112 -20.11 -19.75 3.40
CA ALA A 112 -19.87 -18.97 2.19
C ALA A 112 -18.47 -18.35 2.22
N ILE A 113 -17.74 -18.48 1.12
CA ILE A 113 -16.41 -17.89 0.96
C ILE A 113 -16.48 -16.80 -0.09
N LEU A 114 -16.26 -15.55 0.32
CA LEU A 114 -16.03 -14.42 -0.57
C LEU A 114 -14.53 -14.14 -0.66
N ARG A 115 -14.08 -13.81 -1.86
CA ARG A 115 -12.70 -13.42 -2.13
C ARG A 115 -12.65 -12.28 -3.13
N GLY A 116 -11.62 -11.48 -3.04
CA GLY A 116 -11.32 -10.41 -4.00
C GLY A 116 -10.21 -9.53 -3.48
N TYR A 117 -10.05 -8.37 -4.10
CA TYR A 117 -9.14 -7.33 -3.65
C TYR A 117 -9.81 -5.96 -3.61
N VAL A 118 -9.21 -5.06 -2.83
CA VAL A 118 -9.54 -3.64 -2.72
C VAL A 118 -8.26 -2.84 -2.87
N GLU A 119 -8.29 -1.80 -3.69
CA GLU A 119 -7.22 -0.81 -3.84
C GLU A 119 -7.64 0.54 -3.26
N ASP A 120 -6.72 1.17 -2.55
CA ASP A 120 -6.85 2.52 -1.98
C ASP A 120 -7.06 3.61 -3.05
N GLU A 121 -7.76 4.68 -2.69
CA GLU A 121 -8.01 5.84 -3.54
C GLU A 121 -6.79 6.77 -3.57
N HIS A 122 -6.30 7.11 -4.76
CA HIS A 122 -5.00 7.81 -4.95
C HIS A 122 -4.90 9.21 -4.36
N SER A 123 -6.00 9.82 -3.91
CA SER A 123 -6.03 11.23 -3.51
C SER A 123 -7.08 11.55 -2.45
N GLY A 124 -7.80 10.54 -1.95
CA GLY A 124 -9.12 10.72 -1.34
C GLY A 124 -9.24 10.24 0.10
N GLY A 125 -8.17 10.09 0.88
CA GLY A 125 -8.22 9.85 2.34
C GLY A 125 -8.93 8.56 2.83
N ASP A 126 -9.52 7.77 1.92
CA ASP A 126 -10.25 6.54 2.19
C ASP A 126 -9.36 5.34 1.94
N HIS A 127 -8.70 4.87 3.01
CA HIS A 127 -7.80 3.73 2.90
C HIS A 127 -8.55 2.42 2.57
N ALA A 128 -7.82 1.46 2.01
CA ALA A 128 -8.35 0.16 1.59
C ALA A 128 -9.09 -0.59 2.72
N GLU A 129 -8.66 -0.43 3.97
CA GLU A 129 -9.27 -1.03 5.15
C GLU A 129 -10.67 -0.49 5.43
N ASP A 130 -10.88 0.81 5.29
CA ASP A 130 -12.19 1.45 5.45
C ASP A 130 -13.11 1.06 4.28
N ALA A 131 -12.56 1.05 3.07
CA ALA A 131 -13.27 0.65 1.86
C ALA A 131 -13.75 -0.80 1.93
N PHE A 132 -13.00 -1.72 2.53
CA PHE A 132 -13.43 -3.11 2.72
C PHE A 132 -14.74 -3.20 3.51
N PHE A 133 -14.86 -2.50 4.64
CA PHE A 133 -16.10 -2.57 5.45
C PHE A 133 -17.27 -1.85 4.79
N ARG A 134 -17.00 -0.87 3.92
CA ARG A 134 -18.04 -0.17 3.17
C ARG A 134 -18.55 -0.97 1.97
N VAL A 135 -17.67 -1.64 1.24
CA VAL A 135 -18.00 -2.28 -0.04
C VAL A 135 -18.21 -3.78 0.10
N VAL A 136 -17.35 -4.47 0.85
CA VAL A 136 -17.35 -5.94 0.97
C VAL A 136 -18.24 -6.42 2.11
N LEU A 137 -18.16 -5.77 3.27
CA LEU A 137 -18.97 -6.11 4.45
C LEU A 137 -19.83 -4.93 4.97
N PRO A 138 -20.70 -4.34 4.12
CA PRO A 138 -21.55 -3.21 4.50
C PRO A 138 -22.60 -3.57 5.55
N ARG A 139 -23.01 -4.85 5.62
CA ARG A 139 -24.00 -5.35 6.56
C ARG A 139 -23.36 -6.39 7.46
N TYR A 140 -23.57 -6.25 8.76
CA TYR A 140 -23.10 -7.19 9.77
C TYR A 140 -24.30 -7.88 10.42
N ASP A 141 -24.29 -9.21 10.41
CA ASP A 141 -25.29 -10.04 11.06
C ASP A 141 -24.67 -10.71 12.30
N ALA A 142 -25.13 -10.34 13.49
CA ALA A 142 -24.60 -10.89 14.74
C ALA A 142 -24.88 -12.40 14.93
N SER A 143 -25.76 -13.00 14.14
CA SER A 143 -26.00 -14.45 14.13
C SER A 143 -24.96 -15.22 13.31
N VAL A 144 -24.22 -14.52 12.44
CA VAL A 144 -23.22 -15.09 11.54
C VAL A 144 -21.83 -14.93 12.17
N ARG A 145 -21.00 -15.96 12.04
CA ARG A 145 -19.58 -15.87 12.39
C ARG A 145 -18.80 -15.51 11.15
N TYR A 146 -18.03 -14.44 11.24
CA TYR A 146 -17.19 -13.95 10.14
C TYR A 146 -15.72 -14.22 10.48
N ALA A 147 -15.05 -15.02 9.67
CA ALA A 147 -13.60 -15.16 9.70
C ALA A 147 -13.02 -14.45 8.47
N VAL A 148 -12.44 -13.26 8.72
CA VAL A 148 -11.86 -12.41 7.69
C VAL A 148 -10.35 -12.52 7.75
N THR A 149 -9.75 -12.80 6.59
CA THR A 149 -8.29 -12.82 6.41
C THR A 149 -7.92 -11.81 5.35
N TRP A 150 -7.00 -10.90 5.69
CA TRP A 150 -6.46 -9.91 4.77
C TRP A 150 -5.00 -10.21 4.47
N TYR A 151 -4.62 -10.06 3.21
CA TYR A 151 -3.24 -9.99 2.75
C TYR A 151 -3.02 -8.57 2.22
N VAL A 152 -2.34 -7.74 2.99
CA VAL A 152 -2.15 -6.31 2.68
C VAL A 152 -0.72 -6.01 2.28
N SER A 153 -0.54 -5.13 1.30
CA SER A 153 0.77 -4.67 0.86
C SER A 153 1.52 -3.87 1.95
N SER A 154 0.79 -3.26 2.88
CA SER A 154 1.33 -2.49 4.00
C SER A 154 0.41 -2.62 5.20
N SER A 155 0.96 -2.55 6.41
CA SER A 155 0.16 -2.54 7.64
C SER A 155 -0.74 -1.30 7.72
N PRO A 156 -1.88 -1.37 8.43
CA PRO A 156 -2.77 -0.22 8.57
C PRO A 156 -2.09 0.94 9.27
N CYS A 157 -2.47 2.16 8.88
CA CYS A 157 -2.06 3.39 9.55
C CYS A 157 -2.73 3.53 10.95
N PRO A 158 -2.33 4.50 11.78
CA PRO A 158 -2.87 4.65 13.14
C PRO A 158 -4.40 4.88 13.18
N SER A 159 -4.93 5.68 12.25
CA SER A 159 -6.36 5.98 12.18
C SER A 159 -7.17 4.75 11.77
N CYS A 160 -6.73 4.02 10.74
CA CYS A 160 -7.36 2.76 10.33
C CYS A 160 -7.26 1.71 11.44
N ALA A 161 -6.11 1.54 12.07
CA ALA A 161 -5.95 0.60 13.18
C ALA A 161 -6.91 0.89 14.34
N SER A 162 -7.14 2.17 14.65
CA SER A 162 -8.09 2.59 15.68
C SER A 162 -9.54 2.26 15.30
N LYS A 163 -9.96 2.61 14.07
CA LYS A 163 -11.30 2.26 13.55
C LYS A 163 -11.54 0.76 13.54
N LEU A 164 -10.55 -0.02 13.08
CA LEU A 164 -10.63 -1.49 13.07
C LEU A 164 -10.77 -2.05 14.47
N ALA A 165 -10.06 -1.49 15.46
CA ALA A 165 -10.18 -1.91 16.85
C ALA A 165 -11.58 -1.63 17.40
N GLU A 166 -12.22 -0.51 17.04
CA GLU A 166 -13.61 -0.22 17.40
C GLU A 166 -14.59 -1.21 16.76
N ILE A 167 -14.45 -1.46 15.45
CA ILE A 167 -15.28 -2.42 14.71
C ILE A 167 -15.18 -3.82 15.36
N LEU A 168 -13.99 -4.26 15.74
CA LEU A 168 -13.79 -5.57 16.37
C LEU A 168 -14.40 -5.66 17.78
N ARG A 169 -14.41 -4.55 18.54
CA ARG A 169 -15.07 -4.50 19.86
C ARG A 169 -16.59 -4.53 19.73
N GLU A 170 -17.14 -3.85 18.72
CA GLU A 170 -18.59 -3.84 18.45
C GLU A 170 -19.07 -5.17 17.85
N ARG A 171 -18.29 -5.75 16.93
CA ARG A 171 -18.65 -6.95 16.16
C ARG A 171 -18.00 -8.20 16.74
N GLN A 172 -18.52 -8.70 17.86
CA GLN A 172 -17.93 -9.83 18.60
C GLN A 172 -17.85 -11.16 17.82
N THR A 173 -18.64 -11.35 16.76
CA THR A 173 -18.57 -12.56 15.92
C THR A 173 -17.56 -12.45 14.78
N LEU A 174 -16.96 -11.27 14.59
CA LEU A 174 -15.95 -11.00 13.58
C LEU A 174 -14.56 -11.35 14.12
N ARG A 175 -13.85 -12.21 13.40
CA ARG A 175 -12.44 -12.51 13.63
C ARG A 175 -11.63 -12.01 12.45
N LEU A 176 -10.76 -11.04 12.70
CA LEU A 176 -9.88 -10.47 11.69
C LEU A 176 -8.44 -10.98 11.86
N THR A 177 -7.86 -11.46 10.77
CA THR A 177 -6.43 -11.78 10.68
C THR A 177 -5.83 -10.98 9.54
N ILE A 178 -4.76 -10.23 9.82
CA ILE A 178 -4.09 -9.39 8.83
C ILE A 178 -2.66 -9.91 8.66
N PHE A 179 -2.35 -10.29 7.43
CA PHE A 179 -1.00 -10.59 6.97
C PHE A 179 -0.47 -9.39 6.19
N SER A 180 0.54 -8.71 6.74
CA SER A 180 1.15 -7.54 6.10
C SER A 180 2.44 -7.92 5.37
N ALA A 181 2.64 -7.40 4.17
CA ALA A 181 3.90 -7.56 3.46
C ALA A 181 5.00 -6.62 4.01
N ARG A 182 4.61 -5.41 4.44
CA ARG A 182 5.47 -4.40 5.05
C ARG A 182 4.79 -3.76 6.25
N LEU A 183 5.58 -3.20 7.16
CA LEU A 183 5.06 -2.33 8.21
C LEU A 183 5.13 -0.86 7.77
N PHE A 184 3.99 -0.19 7.75
CA PHE A 184 3.86 1.24 7.48
C PHE A 184 4.47 2.03 8.64
N GLU A 185 5.47 2.89 8.38
CA GLU A 185 6.03 3.87 9.35
C GLU A 185 6.15 3.35 10.80
N TRP A 186 6.61 2.11 10.97
CA TRP A 186 6.58 1.41 12.25
C TRP A 186 7.48 2.03 13.33
N GLU A 187 8.41 2.89 12.92
CA GLU A 187 9.26 3.67 13.81
C GLU A 187 8.45 4.72 14.58
N GLU A 188 7.32 5.18 14.03
CA GLU A 188 6.46 6.19 14.62
C GLU A 188 5.70 5.63 15.84
N PRO A 189 5.75 6.30 17.00
CA PRO A 189 5.08 5.83 18.21
C PRO A 189 3.57 5.64 18.05
N GLU A 190 2.92 6.49 17.26
CA GLU A 190 1.48 6.45 17.01
C GLU A 190 1.06 5.19 16.23
N VAL A 191 1.86 4.79 15.23
CA VAL A 191 1.64 3.54 14.48
C VAL A 191 1.76 2.34 15.42
N ARG A 192 2.83 2.31 16.24
CA ARG A 192 3.04 1.22 17.20
C ARG A 192 1.89 1.12 18.18
N ALA A 193 1.40 2.25 18.70
CA ALA A 193 0.23 2.29 19.58
C ALA A 193 -1.03 1.78 18.89
N GLY A 194 -1.27 2.17 17.63
CA GLY A 194 -2.39 1.69 16.81
C GLY A 194 -2.36 0.17 16.60
N LEU A 195 -1.21 -0.38 16.21
CA LEU A 195 -1.04 -1.83 16.02
C LEU A 195 -1.23 -2.60 17.34
N LYS A 196 -0.72 -2.08 18.46
CA LYS A 196 -0.95 -2.66 19.80
C LYS A 196 -2.42 -2.65 20.17
N ALA A 197 -3.12 -1.54 19.97
CA ALA A 197 -4.55 -1.43 20.25
C ALA A 197 -5.37 -2.40 19.40
N LEU A 198 -5.00 -2.55 18.12
CA LEU A 198 -5.64 -3.47 17.20
C LEU A 198 -5.43 -4.94 17.60
N ALA A 199 -4.22 -5.31 18.02
CA ALA A 199 -3.94 -6.64 18.58
C ALA A 199 -4.71 -6.88 19.88
N GLY A 200 -4.77 -5.88 20.77
CA GLY A 200 -5.54 -5.94 22.02
C GLY A 200 -7.06 -6.07 21.80
N ALA A 201 -7.58 -5.59 20.67
CA ALA A 201 -8.98 -5.78 20.26
C ALA A 201 -9.27 -7.19 19.71
N GLY A 202 -8.28 -8.07 19.64
CA GLY A 202 -8.43 -9.46 19.18
C GLY A 202 -8.05 -9.69 17.71
N CYS A 203 -7.52 -8.68 17.02
CA CYS A 203 -6.98 -8.85 15.67
C CYS A 203 -5.68 -9.66 15.70
N LYS A 204 -5.54 -10.64 14.80
CA LYS A 204 -4.29 -11.37 14.63
C LYS A 204 -3.43 -10.68 13.58
N LEU A 205 -2.41 -9.95 14.03
CA LEU A 205 -1.41 -9.31 13.15
C LEU A 205 -0.25 -10.28 12.88
N ARG A 206 0.11 -10.47 11.61
CA ARG A 206 1.23 -11.32 11.16
C ARG A 206 1.93 -10.70 9.96
N MET A 207 3.20 -11.04 9.76
CA MET A 207 3.90 -10.74 8.51
C MET A 207 3.69 -11.87 7.49
N MET A 208 3.59 -11.51 6.21
CA MET A 208 3.48 -12.46 5.10
C MET A 208 4.79 -13.24 4.93
N LYS A 209 4.71 -14.56 5.04
CA LYS A 209 5.81 -15.47 4.72
C LYS A 209 5.98 -15.59 3.20
N PRO A 210 7.13 -16.07 2.70
CA PRO A 210 7.29 -16.41 1.28
C PRO A 210 6.15 -17.29 0.73
N LEU A 211 5.68 -18.25 1.51
CA LEU A 211 4.56 -19.10 1.13
C LEU A 211 3.23 -18.34 1.01
N ASP A 212 3.02 -17.31 1.83
CA ASP A 212 1.83 -16.47 1.77
C ASP A 212 1.83 -15.61 0.50
N PHE A 213 3.00 -15.17 0.02
CA PHE A 213 3.11 -14.47 -1.27
C PHE A 213 2.74 -15.40 -2.43
N SER A 214 3.23 -16.64 -2.44
CA SER A 214 2.85 -17.64 -3.46
C SER A 214 1.36 -17.94 -3.41
N TYR A 215 0.78 -18.11 -2.22
CA TYR A 215 -0.67 -18.31 -2.06
C TYR A 215 -1.47 -17.13 -2.59
N THR A 216 -1.04 -15.90 -2.27
CA THR A 216 -1.73 -14.69 -2.70
C THR A 216 -1.65 -14.51 -4.21
N TRP A 217 -0.51 -14.87 -4.81
CA TRP A 217 -0.33 -14.91 -6.26
C TRP A 217 -1.29 -15.88 -6.94
N ASP A 218 -1.35 -17.14 -6.50
CA ASP A 218 -2.20 -18.15 -7.12
C ASP A 218 -3.71 -17.81 -6.96
N THR A 219 -4.07 -17.19 -5.85
CA THR A 219 -5.46 -16.91 -5.50
C THR A 219 -6.00 -15.61 -6.10
N PHE A 220 -5.20 -14.54 -6.06
CA PHE A 220 -5.66 -13.17 -6.32
C PHE A 220 -4.97 -12.48 -7.49
N VAL A 221 -4.08 -13.15 -8.22
CA VAL A 221 -3.39 -12.54 -9.37
C VAL A 221 -3.83 -13.20 -10.67
N GLU A 222 -3.87 -12.45 -11.76
CA GLU A 222 -4.06 -12.97 -13.11
C GLU A 222 -2.74 -13.54 -13.64
N HIS A 223 -2.28 -14.62 -13.02
CA HIS A 223 -0.93 -15.13 -13.23
C HIS A 223 -0.76 -16.07 -14.44
N GLU A 224 -1.82 -16.34 -15.21
CA GLU A 224 -1.77 -17.18 -16.43
C GLU A 224 -1.00 -18.51 -16.27
N ASN A 225 -1.15 -19.18 -15.10
CA ASN A 225 -0.40 -20.39 -14.71
C ASN A 225 1.12 -20.22 -14.50
N GLN A 226 1.63 -19.00 -14.53
CA GLN A 226 3.01 -18.70 -14.12
C GLN A 226 3.13 -18.84 -12.61
N ARG A 227 4.23 -19.43 -12.15
CA ARG A 227 4.55 -19.53 -10.72
C ARG A 227 5.06 -18.20 -10.21
N PHE A 228 4.76 -17.90 -8.95
CA PHE A 228 5.40 -16.79 -8.27
C PHE A 228 6.88 -17.07 -8.06
N GLU A 229 7.72 -16.13 -8.50
CA GLU A 229 9.14 -16.09 -8.17
C GLU A 229 9.35 -15.07 -7.05
N PRO A 230 9.70 -15.52 -5.82
CA PRO A 230 10.00 -14.61 -4.73
C PRO A 230 11.16 -13.68 -5.07
N TRP A 231 11.14 -12.47 -4.51
CA TRP A 231 12.29 -11.57 -4.60
C TRP A 231 13.49 -12.15 -3.84
N GLU A 232 14.71 -11.82 -4.27
CA GLU A 232 15.96 -12.34 -3.69
C GLU A 232 16.01 -12.19 -2.16
N ASP A 233 15.64 -11.01 -1.64
CA ASP A 233 15.67 -10.69 -0.21
C ASP A 233 14.35 -11.02 0.53
N CYS A 234 13.42 -11.75 -0.09
CA CYS A 234 12.06 -11.94 0.45
C CYS A 234 12.08 -12.60 1.83
N GLN A 235 12.95 -13.58 2.06
CA GLN A 235 13.06 -14.29 3.33
C GLN A 235 13.68 -13.40 4.41
N GLU A 236 14.81 -12.75 4.12
CA GLU A 236 15.50 -11.86 5.06
C GLU A 236 14.60 -10.71 5.52
N ASN A 237 13.87 -10.09 4.58
CA ASN A 237 12.94 -9.02 4.88
C ASN A 237 11.75 -9.50 5.72
N TYR A 238 11.23 -10.70 5.46
CA TYR A 238 10.17 -11.28 6.28
C TYR A 238 10.65 -11.47 7.73
N GLU A 239 11.83 -12.04 7.94
CA GLU A 239 12.40 -12.25 9.27
C GLU A 239 12.59 -10.91 10.01
N TYR A 240 13.17 -9.92 9.32
CA TYR A 240 13.32 -8.56 9.86
C TYR A 240 11.98 -7.97 10.31
N TYR A 241 10.96 -7.95 9.45
CA TYR A 241 9.66 -7.39 9.81
C TYR A 241 8.93 -8.21 10.87
N GLN A 242 9.11 -9.53 10.88
CA GLN A 242 8.50 -10.41 11.87
C GLN A 242 9.07 -10.12 13.27
N ASP A 243 10.37 -9.89 13.39
CA ASP A 243 11.02 -9.47 14.64
C ASP A 243 10.53 -8.08 15.07
N LYS A 244 10.45 -7.12 14.15
CA LYS A 244 9.90 -5.78 14.46
C LYS A 244 8.45 -5.83 14.90
N LEU A 245 7.61 -6.62 14.25
CA LEU A 245 6.23 -6.80 14.66
C LEU A 245 6.16 -7.42 16.05
N ALA A 246 7.00 -8.42 16.36
CA ALA A 246 7.06 -9.01 17.69
C ALA A 246 7.46 -7.98 18.76
N ASP A 247 8.46 -7.14 18.50
CA ASP A 247 8.87 -6.04 19.39
C ASP A 247 7.77 -4.98 19.58
N ILE A 248 6.95 -4.75 18.55
CA ILE A 248 5.80 -3.84 18.63
C ILE A 248 4.65 -4.46 19.40
N LEU A 249 4.48 -5.77 19.42
CA LEU A 249 3.36 -6.43 20.10
C LEU A 249 3.67 -6.87 21.54
N GLN A 250 4.92 -6.74 21.98
CA GLN A 250 5.32 -6.86 23.39
C GLN A 250 4.77 -5.69 24.25
#